data_AF-A0A7W1NYU4-F1
#
_entry.id   AF-A0A7W1NYU4-F1
#
_cell.length_a   1.000
_cell.length_b   1.000
_cell.length_c   1.000
_cell.angle_alpha   90.00
_cell.angle_beta   90.00
_cell.angle_gamma   90.00
#
_symmetry.space_group_name_H-M   'P 1'
#
loop_
_entity.id
_entity.type
_entity.pdbx_description
1 polymer ?
#
loop_
_entity_poly.entity_id
_entity_poly.type
_entity_poly.pdbx_seq_one_letter_code
_entity_poly.pdbx_strand_id
1 'polypeptide(L)'
;MLPDLMLPYSEVDTKSQLFRQKWHHLRWLNTEASLRRYTQLVLIGLPFIILLWWFIERLNLNFDAVPPEFEYRLIDLTIFAVVVTMALSSFYSLPRIMGDFQTQFNLAYWDALRLTPQFNSAILMSHDAVAQIRLWPFTTVEIGLRIAVVALYALNNFYAIIHPFAQKSTFIWQMLLDPTFLGLSGIIFFVGIVFIVEPIIRVRLIVAFHISIATRIRSVPMALLMGFTVITIVHLAQLFLIVNLYVVYQAFTNQSMGGVGLALCFVPLMGLIVVTIWAFYRWLRKAALDLAYNSAFRQD
;
A
#
# COMPACT_ATOMS: atom_id res chain seq x y z
N MET A 1 14.57 14.04 -3.95
CA MET A 1 13.21 14.24 -4.52
C MET A 1 12.23 13.12 -4.16
N LEU A 2 12.57 11.83 -4.31
CA LEU A 2 11.70 10.72 -3.86
C LEU A 2 11.32 10.72 -2.35
N PRO A 3 12.17 11.15 -1.39
CA PRO A 3 11.83 11.09 0.03
C PRO A 3 10.64 11.99 0.42
N ASP A 4 10.49 13.13 -0.25
CA ASP A 4 9.45 14.11 0.10
C ASP A 4 8.08 13.69 -0.49
N LEU A 5 8.09 12.93 -1.59
CA LEU A 5 6.87 12.34 -2.19
C LEU A 5 6.31 11.18 -1.36
N MET A 6 7.14 10.55 -0.52
CA MET A 6 6.71 9.47 0.37
C MET A 6 6.10 9.98 1.66
N LEU A 7 6.11 11.28 1.97
CA LEU A 7 5.50 11.75 3.20
C LEU A 7 3.96 11.78 3.07
N PRO A 8 3.23 11.33 4.10
CA PRO A 8 1.77 11.21 4.03
C PRO A 8 1.08 12.55 3.73
N TYR A 9 1.65 13.66 4.22
CA TYR A 9 1.07 15.01 4.14
C TYR A 9 1.65 15.89 3.02
N SER A 10 2.25 15.32 1.97
CA SER A 10 2.88 16.08 0.88
C SER A 10 1.92 17.08 0.17
N GLU A 11 0.61 16.87 0.30
CA GLU A 11 -0.45 17.69 -0.30
C GLU A 11 -1.05 18.73 0.66
N VAL A 12 -0.60 18.78 1.91
CA VAL A 12 -1.22 19.58 2.97
C VAL A 12 -0.35 20.80 3.27
N ASP A 13 -0.98 21.96 3.47
CA ASP A 13 -0.29 23.16 3.94
C ASP A 13 0.21 22.97 5.39
N THR A 14 1.48 22.58 5.52
CA THR A 14 2.16 22.39 6.81
C THR A 14 2.33 23.67 7.60
N LYS A 15 2.05 24.84 7.01
CA LYS A 15 2.12 26.14 7.70
C LYS A 15 0.91 26.39 8.60
N SER A 16 -0.18 25.63 8.47
CA SER A 16 -1.35 25.76 9.34
C SER A 16 -0.95 25.61 10.82
N GLN A 17 -1.32 26.57 11.66
CA GLN A 17 -1.07 26.52 13.10
C GLN A 17 -1.79 25.34 13.76
N LEU A 18 -3.01 25.03 13.29
CA LEU A 18 -3.81 23.95 13.82
C LEU A 18 -3.19 22.58 13.52
N PHE A 19 -2.64 22.42 12.32
CA PHE A 19 -1.86 21.24 11.97
C PHE A 19 -0.66 21.06 12.89
N ARG A 20 0.16 22.11 13.10
CA ARG A 20 1.32 22.06 14.00
C ARG A 20 0.94 21.73 15.44
N GLN A 21 -0.11 22.37 15.96
CA GLN A 21 -0.60 22.07 17.31
C GLN A 21 -0.99 20.60 17.44
N LYS A 22 -1.78 20.06 16.51
CA LYS A 22 -2.21 18.65 16.55
C LYS A 22 -1.06 17.67 16.33
N TRP A 23 -0.11 18.00 15.46
CA TRP A 23 1.09 17.21 15.25
C TRP A 23 1.87 17.08 16.56
N HIS A 24 2.14 18.17 17.28
CA HIS A 24 2.93 18.14 18.52
C HIS A 24 2.33 17.23 19.61
N HIS A 25 1.02 16.96 19.58
CA HIS A 25 0.38 16.02 20.50
C HIS A 25 0.64 14.54 20.16
N LEU A 26 1.22 14.23 18.99
CA LEU A 26 1.63 12.89 18.61
C LEU A 26 2.97 12.52 19.29
N ARG A 27 2.90 11.88 20.47
CA ARG A 27 4.07 11.54 21.31
C ARG A 27 5.23 10.86 20.57
N TRP A 28 4.95 9.97 19.62
CA TRP A 28 5.96 9.11 18.98
C TRP A 28 6.48 9.63 17.63
N LEU A 29 5.82 10.62 17.04
CA LEU A 29 6.12 11.13 15.71
C LEU A 29 6.06 12.66 15.68
N ASN A 30 6.51 13.31 16.75
CA ASN A 30 6.34 14.75 16.97
C ASN A 30 7.23 15.64 16.08
N THR A 31 8.13 15.06 15.29
CA THR A 31 8.99 15.80 14.34
C THR A 31 9.02 15.13 12.97
N GLU A 32 9.25 15.92 11.91
CA GLU A 32 9.47 15.39 10.56
C GLU A 32 10.69 14.46 10.53
N ALA A 33 11.77 14.83 11.23
CA ALA A 33 12.99 14.03 11.29
C ALA A 33 12.74 12.64 11.90
N SER A 34 11.97 12.55 12.99
CA SER A 34 11.62 11.24 13.58
C SER A 34 10.77 10.39 12.65
N LEU A 35 9.79 11.00 11.97
CA LEU A 35 8.94 10.31 11.01
C LEU A 35 9.76 9.78 9.82
N ARG A 36 10.66 10.61 9.27
CA ARG A 36 11.55 10.25 8.16
C ARG A 36 12.50 9.11 8.55
N ARG A 37 13.13 9.19 9.73
CA ARG A 37 14.02 8.14 10.25
C ARG A 37 13.28 6.82 10.44
N TYR A 38 12.10 6.85 11.08
CA TYR A 38 11.26 5.67 11.24
C TYR A 38 10.90 5.05 9.88
N THR A 39 10.47 5.88 8.93
CA THR A 39 10.11 5.46 7.58
C THR A 39 11.28 4.76 6.89
N GLN A 40 12.46 5.37 6.89
CA GLN A 40 13.67 4.79 6.31
C GLN A 40 14.08 3.48 6.98
N LEU A 41 14.08 3.43 8.32
CA LEU A 41 14.44 2.24 9.08
C LEU A 41 13.52 1.07 8.76
N VAL A 42 12.21 1.29 8.66
CA VAL A 42 11.25 0.23 8.36
C VAL A 42 11.32 -0.17 6.88
N LEU A 43 11.36 0.79 5.95
CA LEU A 43 11.40 0.51 4.51
C LEU A 43 12.69 -0.20 4.06
N ILE A 44 13.82 0.01 4.76
CA ILE A 44 15.08 -0.65 4.44
C ILE A 44 15.28 -1.89 5.34
N GLY A 45 15.11 -1.72 6.65
CA GLY A 45 15.42 -2.75 7.64
C GLY A 45 14.49 -3.96 7.54
N LEU A 46 13.19 -3.76 7.31
CA LEU A 46 12.24 -4.87 7.27
C LEU A 46 12.46 -5.77 6.04
N PRO A 47 12.55 -5.25 4.79
CA PRO A 47 12.97 -6.06 3.66
C PRO A 47 14.32 -6.72 3.86
N PHE A 48 15.31 -5.98 4.39
CA PHE A 48 16.64 -6.52 4.61
C PHE A 48 16.64 -7.73 5.54
N ILE A 49 15.91 -7.68 6.66
CA ILE A 49 15.79 -8.80 7.61
C ILE A 49 15.14 -10.02 6.94
N ILE A 50 14.06 -9.81 6.19
CA ILE A 50 13.36 -10.91 5.49
C ILE A 50 14.25 -11.54 4.41
N LEU A 51 14.94 -10.71 3.63
CA LEU A 51 15.88 -11.17 2.60
C LEU A 51 17.09 -11.88 3.20
N LEU A 52 17.61 -11.39 4.32
CA LEU A 52 18.71 -12.03 5.05
C LEU A 52 18.28 -13.39 5.59
N TRP A 53 17.09 -13.48 6.19
CA TRP A 53 16.53 -14.77 6.63
C TRP A 53 16.40 -15.74 5.44
N TRP A 54 15.81 -15.30 4.33
CA TRP A 54 15.71 -16.12 3.12
C TRP A 54 17.09 -16.58 2.61
N PHE A 55 18.10 -15.71 2.64
CA PHE A 55 19.45 -16.05 2.21
C PHE A 55 20.12 -17.08 3.15
N ILE A 56 19.94 -16.94 4.46
CA ILE A 56 20.45 -17.89 5.46
C ILE A 56 19.79 -19.26 5.28
N GLU A 57 18.47 -19.32 5.10
CA GLU A 57 17.75 -20.56 4.80
C GLU A 57 18.30 -21.22 3.53
N ARG A 58 18.51 -20.44 2.46
CA ARG A 58 19.07 -20.93 1.20
C ARG A 58 20.50 -21.46 1.31
N LEU A 59 21.32 -20.89 2.18
CA LEU A 59 22.68 -21.41 2.41
C LEU A 59 22.69 -22.71 3.23
N ASN A 60 21.69 -22.93 4.09
CA ASN A 60 21.61 -24.11 4.95
C ASN A 60 20.90 -25.30 4.29
N LEU A 61 20.12 -25.07 3.24
CA LEU A 61 19.45 -26.14 2.50
C LEU A 61 20.47 -26.93 1.68
N ASN A 62 20.57 -28.22 1.96
CA ASN A 62 21.37 -29.14 1.16
C ASN A 62 20.58 -29.48 -0.12
N PHE A 63 20.86 -28.74 -1.20
CA PHE A 63 20.07 -28.76 -2.44
C PHE A 63 19.93 -30.15 -3.07
N ASP A 64 20.91 -31.04 -2.85
CA ASP A 64 20.86 -32.42 -3.37
C ASP A 64 19.84 -33.30 -2.64
N ALA A 65 19.41 -32.90 -1.44
CA ALA A 65 18.51 -33.68 -0.58
C ALA A 65 17.09 -33.10 -0.46
N VAL A 66 16.86 -31.86 -0.93
CA VAL A 66 15.58 -31.17 -0.78
C VAL A 66 14.83 -31.18 -2.10
N PRO A 67 13.63 -31.79 -2.17
CA PRO A 67 12.84 -31.77 -3.38
C PRO A 67 12.41 -30.34 -3.73
N PRO A 68 12.44 -29.95 -5.02
CA PRO A 68 12.16 -28.58 -5.46
C PRO A 68 10.77 -28.07 -5.02
N GLU A 69 9.80 -28.98 -4.87
CA GLU A 69 8.46 -28.65 -4.35
C GLU A 69 8.46 -28.03 -2.95
N PHE A 70 9.41 -28.43 -2.08
CA PHE A 70 9.48 -27.92 -0.72
C PHE A 70 9.94 -26.45 -0.69
N GLU A 71 10.79 -26.06 -1.63
CA GLU A 71 11.31 -24.69 -1.74
C GLU A 71 10.22 -23.69 -2.12
N TYR A 72 9.37 -24.04 -3.09
CA TYR A 72 8.24 -23.21 -3.49
C TYR A 72 7.23 -23.03 -2.34
N ARG A 73 6.98 -24.09 -1.56
CA ARG A 73 6.05 -24.04 -0.41
C ARG A 73 6.50 -23.07 0.69
N LEU A 74 7.80 -22.98 0.98
CA LEU A 74 8.32 -22.04 1.99
C LEU A 74 8.13 -20.57 1.56
N ILE A 75 8.36 -20.29 0.28
CA ILE A 75 8.14 -18.95 -0.29
C ILE A 75 6.66 -18.61 -0.27
N ASP A 76 5.80 -19.52 -0.71
CA ASP A 76 4.34 -19.33 -0.71
C ASP A 76 3.79 -19.10 0.69
N LEU A 77 4.28 -19.84 1.70
CA LEU A 77 3.90 -19.66 3.10
C LEU A 77 4.36 -18.30 3.64
N THR A 78 5.55 -17.84 3.25
CA THR A 78 6.05 -16.51 3.61
C THR A 78 5.18 -15.41 2.99
N ILE A 79 4.85 -15.53 1.71
CA ILE A 79 3.97 -14.60 0.99
C ILE A 79 2.59 -14.57 1.66
N PHE A 80 2.03 -15.74 1.97
CA PHE A 80 0.74 -15.86 2.66
C PHE A 80 0.76 -15.17 4.04
N ALA A 81 1.79 -15.42 4.86
CA ALA A 81 1.95 -14.80 6.17
C ALA A 81 2.04 -13.26 6.06
N VAL A 82 2.75 -12.75 5.05
CA VAL A 82 2.81 -11.32 4.76
C VAL A 82 1.43 -10.77 4.41
N VAL A 83 0.69 -11.41 3.50
CA VAL A 83 -0.66 -10.98 3.09
C VAL A 83 -1.62 -10.95 4.28
N VAL A 84 -1.61 -11.96 5.14
CA VAL A 84 -2.42 -12.00 6.37
C VAL A 84 -2.05 -10.85 7.30
N THR A 85 -0.76 -10.62 7.52
CA THR A 85 -0.28 -9.51 8.35
C THR A 85 -0.73 -8.15 7.82
N MET A 86 -0.72 -7.97 6.49
CA MET A 86 -1.20 -6.75 5.84
C MET A 86 -2.70 -6.52 6.04
N ALA A 87 -3.51 -7.58 5.90
CA ALA A 87 -4.95 -7.50 6.15
C ALA A 87 -5.24 -7.15 7.62
N LEU A 88 -4.59 -7.83 8.56
CA LEU A 88 -4.73 -7.57 9.99
C LEU A 88 -4.30 -6.13 10.37
N SER A 89 -3.20 -5.64 9.80
CA SER A 89 -2.74 -4.26 9.99
C SER A 89 -3.81 -3.25 9.57
N SER A 90 -4.45 -3.48 8.41
CA SER A 90 -5.52 -2.62 7.90
C SER A 90 -6.73 -2.59 8.85
N PHE A 91 -7.18 -3.74 9.35
CA PHE A 91 -8.30 -3.82 10.30
C PHE A 91 -7.96 -3.23 11.67
N TYR A 92 -6.76 -3.48 12.18
CA TYR A 92 -6.33 -2.95 13.49
C TYR A 92 -6.20 -1.43 13.49
N SER A 93 -5.85 -0.84 12.34
CA SER A 93 -5.66 0.60 12.22
C SER A 93 -6.97 1.40 12.30
N LEU A 94 -8.10 0.77 11.98
CA LEU A 94 -9.40 1.43 11.83
C LEU A 94 -9.98 1.97 13.15
N PRO A 95 -10.11 1.19 14.24
CA PRO A 95 -10.66 1.69 15.50
C PRO A 95 -9.88 2.87 16.07
N ARG A 96 -8.56 2.88 15.85
CA ARG A 96 -7.65 3.89 16.36
C ARG A 96 -7.87 5.27 15.72
N ILE A 97 -8.25 5.31 14.45
CA ILE A 97 -8.60 6.58 13.79
C ILE A 97 -10.01 6.99 14.16
N MET A 98 -10.97 6.07 13.98
CA MET A 98 -12.38 6.41 14.08
C MET A 98 -12.75 6.87 15.49
N GLY A 99 -12.23 6.21 16.52
CA GLY A 99 -12.47 6.58 17.92
C GLY A 99 -12.09 8.04 18.19
N ASP A 100 -10.88 8.43 17.82
CA ASP A 100 -10.37 9.78 18.08
C ASP A 100 -11.13 10.87 17.31
N PHE A 101 -11.54 10.58 16.06
CA PHE A 101 -12.34 11.52 15.27
C PHE A 101 -13.73 11.71 15.86
N GLN A 102 -14.35 10.61 16.28
CA GLN A 102 -15.71 10.65 16.76
C GLN A 102 -15.80 11.28 18.14
N THR A 103 -14.81 11.06 19.01
CA THR A 103 -14.68 11.81 20.25
C THR A 103 -14.52 13.31 19.98
N GLN A 104 -13.73 13.71 18.99
CA GLN A 104 -13.61 15.13 18.60
C GLN A 104 -14.93 15.69 18.05
N PHE A 105 -15.70 14.94 17.27
CA PHE A 105 -17.02 15.36 16.78
C PHE A 105 -18.06 15.48 17.91
N ASN A 106 -18.05 14.56 18.86
CA ASN A 106 -19.05 14.54 19.93
C ASN A 106 -18.81 15.60 21.02
N LEU A 107 -17.59 16.09 21.20
CA LEU A 107 -17.23 17.05 22.26
C LEU A 107 -17.52 18.53 21.91
N ALA A 108 -18.36 18.82 20.93
CA ALA A 108 -18.62 20.18 20.41
C ALA A 108 -17.36 20.94 19.94
N TYR A 109 -16.22 20.24 19.83
CA TYR A 109 -14.94 20.83 19.42
C TYR A 109 -15.01 21.36 17.99
N TRP A 110 -15.81 20.74 17.12
CA TRP A 110 -16.01 21.23 15.76
C TRP A 110 -16.77 22.56 15.69
N ASP A 111 -17.71 22.80 16.61
CA ASP A 111 -18.38 24.09 16.69
C ASP A 111 -17.41 25.17 17.17
N ALA A 112 -16.55 24.85 18.14
CA ALA A 112 -15.47 25.74 18.55
C ALA A 112 -14.47 26.03 17.42
N LEU A 113 -14.14 25.03 16.59
CA LEU A 113 -13.26 25.20 15.43
C LEU A 113 -13.86 26.12 14.36
N ARG A 114 -15.17 26.07 14.13
CA ARG A 114 -15.87 26.96 13.20
C ARG A 114 -15.82 28.43 13.62
N LEU A 115 -15.63 28.72 14.91
CA LEU A 115 -15.48 30.08 15.43
C LEU A 115 -14.06 30.64 15.24
N THR A 116 -13.10 29.80 14.85
CA THR A 116 -11.73 30.27 14.58
C THR A 116 -11.66 30.95 13.21
N PRO A 117 -10.77 31.93 13.01
CA PRO A 117 -10.63 32.65 11.73
C PRO A 117 -10.00 31.82 10.59
N GLN A 118 -9.93 30.49 10.75
CA GLN A 118 -9.36 29.60 9.74
C GLN A 118 -10.41 29.20 8.70
N PHE A 119 -9.99 29.06 7.44
CA PHE A 119 -10.86 28.54 6.39
C PHE A 119 -11.33 27.12 6.71
N ASN A 120 -12.62 26.84 6.53
CA ASN A 120 -13.23 25.52 6.75
C ASN A 120 -12.48 24.39 6.00
N SER A 121 -12.02 24.68 4.78
CA SER A 121 -11.21 23.74 3.99
C SER A 121 -9.87 23.42 4.65
N ALA A 122 -9.21 24.41 5.26
CA ALA A 122 -7.94 24.22 5.97
C ALA A 122 -8.12 23.39 7.26
N ILE A 123 -9.25 23.56 7.95
CA ILE A 123 -9.62 22.72 9.10
C ILE A 123 -9.74 21.26 8.66
N LEU A 124 -10.53 20.97 7.63
CA LEU A 124 -10.72 19.61 7.13
C LEU A 124 -9.40 18.97 6.65
N MET A 125 -8.60 19.72 5.87
CA MET A 125 -7.30 19.24 5.36
C MET A 125 -6.31 18.94 6.48
N SER A 126 -6.28 19.75 7.55
CA SER A 126 -5.40 19.50 8.69
C SER A 126 -5.77 18.22 9.44
N HIS A 127 -7.07 17.91 9.53
CA HIS A 127 -7.57 16.68 10.12
C HIS A 127 -7.23 15.46 9.27
N ASP A 128 -7.43 15.54 7.94
CA ASP A 128 -7.00 14.52 6.98
C ASP A 128 -5.50 14.23 7.13
N ALA A 129 -4.67 15.27 7.17
CA ALA A 129 -3.22 15.16 7.31
C ALA A 129 -2.78 14.47 8.61
N VAL A 130 -3.34 14.90 9.74
CA VAL A 130 -3.01 14.32 11.07
C VAL A 130 -3.42 12.86 11.14
N ALA A 131 -4.56 12.50 10.54
CA ALA A 131 -5.02 11.12 10.46
C ALA A 131 -4.08 10.25 9.63
N GLN A 132 -3.62 10.76 8.48
CA GLN A 132 -2.64 10.06 7.64
C GLN A 132 -1.31 9.86 8.37
N ILE A 133 -0.81 10.86 9.12
CA ILE A 133 0.41 10.72 9.93
C ILE A 133 0.25 9.65 11.01
N ARG A 134 -0.92 9.57 11.66
CA ARG A 134 -1.21 8.55 12.68
C ARG A 134 -1.23 7.14 12.10
N LEU A 135 -1.70 6.99 10.87
CA LEU A 135 -1.70 5.72 10.15
C LEU A 135 -0.34 5.33 9.59
N TRP A 136 0.53 6.31 9.37
CA TRP A 136 1.77 6.13 8.64
C TRP A 136 2.65 4.98 9.14
N PRO A 137 2.80 4.71 10.46
CA PRO A 137 3.56 3.55 10.92
C PRO A 137 3.08 2.22 10.36
N PHE A 138 1.75 2.01 10.38
CA PHE A 138 1.14 0.78 9.87
C PHE A 138 1.31 0.67 8.36
N THR A 139 1.13 1.78 7.65
CA THR A 139 1.33 1.86 6.20
C THR A 139 2.78 1.60 5.82
N THR A 140 3.73 2.14 6.58
CA THR A 140 5.17 1.96 6.33
C THR A 140 5.58 0.51 6.51
N VAL A 141 5.12 -0.13 7.58
CA VAL A 141 5.35 -1.57 7.81
C VAL A 141 4.77 -2.38 6.67
N GLU A 142 3.56 -2.04 6.22
CA GLU A 142 2.94 -2.70 5.08
C GLU A 142 3.76 -2.54 3.80
N ILE A 143 4.18 -1.31 3.46
CA ILE A 143 5.01 -1.05 2.28
C ILE A 143 6.34 -1.83 2.38
N GLY A 144 6.98 -1.84 3.54
CA GLY A 144 8.19 -2.63 3.78
C GLY A 144 7.96 -4.13 3.52
N LEU A 145 6.87 -4.69 4.03
CA LEU A 145 6.51 -6.09 3.78
C LEU A 145 6.28 -6.36 2.28
N ARG A 146 5.64 -5.43 1.56
CA ARG A 146 5.43 -5.55 0.12
C ARG A 146 6.73 -5.48 -0.68
N ILE A 147 7.65 -4.59 -0.31
CA ILE A 147 8.99 -4.54 -0.90
C ILE A 147 9.69 -5.88 -0.70
N ALA A 148 9.60 -6.47 0.50
CA ALA A 148 10.17 -7.77 0.79
C ALA A 148 9.58 -8.88 -0.11
N VAL A 149 8.25 -8.93 -0.26
CA VAL A 149 7.58 -9.90 -1.14
C VAL A 149 8.00 -9.76 -2.60
N VAL A 150 8.02 -8.53 -3.12
CA VAL A 150 8.44 -8.27 -4.50
C VAL A 150 9.91 -8.66 -4.70
N ALA A 151 10.77 -8.33 -3.74
CA ALA A 151 12.19 -8.68 -3.77
C ALA A 151 12.40 -10.20 -3.69
N LEU A 152 11.69 -10.92 -2.81
CA LEU A 152 11.73 -12.38 -2.72
C LEU A 152 11.29 -13.03 -4.03
N TYR A 153 10.18 -12.55 -4.61
CA TYR A 153 9.69 -13.06 -5.87
C TYR A 153 10.69 -12.81 -7.01
N ALA A 154 11.27 -11.61 -7.08
CA ALA A 154 12.31 -11.29 -8.04
C ALA A 154 13.54 -12.21 -7.84
N LEU A 155 14.08 -12.29 -6.63
CA LEU A 155 15.26 -13.13 -6.34
C LEU A 155 15.00 -14.60 -6.68
N ASN A 156 13.81 -15.12 -6.40
CA ASN A 156 13.46 -16.50 -6.76
C ASN A 156 13.44 -16.72 -8.28
N ASN A 157 12.92 -15.76 -9.05
CA ASN A 157 12.90 -15.82 -10.51
C ASN A 157 14.30 -15.63 -11.13
N PHE A 158 15.15 -14.79 -10.54
CA PHE A 158 16.52 -14.55 -11.03
C PHE A 158 17.56 -15.50 -10.41
N TYR A 159 17.16 -16.41 -9.52
CA TYR A 159 18.07 -17.31 -8.80
C TYR A 159 18.93 -18.16 -9.75
N ALA A 160 18.35 -18.63 -10.86
CA ALA A 160 19.05 -19.39 -11.89
C ALA A 160 20.23 -18.63 -12.54
N ILE A 161 20.23 -17.29 -12.54
CA ILE A 161 21.34 -16.48 -13.06
C ILE A 161 22.52 -16.47 -12.09
N ILE A 162 22.26 -16.58 -10.80
CA ILE A 162 23.27 -16.48 -9.74
C ILE A 162 24.05 -17.80 -9.64
N HIS A 163 23.40 -18.94 -9.93
CA HIS A 163 24.06 -20.24 -9.88
C HIS A 163 25.21 -20.38 -10.91
N PRO A 164 26.36 -20.94 -10.51
CA PRO A 164 27.48 -21.19 -11.40
C PRO A 164 27.18 -22.39 -12.31
N PHE A 165 26.59 -22.13 -13.48
CA PHE A 165 26.51 -23.11 -14.56
C PHE A 165 27.75 -23.05 -15.45
N ALA A 166 28.21 -24.21 -15.94
CA ALA A 166 29.36 -24.31 -16.86
C ALA A 166 29.17 -23.51 -18.17
N GLN A 167 27.93 -23.19 -18.54
CA GLN A 167 27.56 -22.42 -19.74
C GLN A 167 26.77 -21.14 -19.39
N LYS A 168 27.25 -20.39 -18.38
CA LYS A 168 26.54 -19.22 -17.86
C LYS A 168 26.28 -18.12 -18.90
N SER A 169 27.23 -17.81 -19.79
CA SER A 169 27.07 -16.69 -20.73
C SER A 169 26.00 -16.95 -21.80
N THR A 170 25.97 -18.15 -22.36
CA THR A 170 24.96 -18.55 -23.36
C THR A 170 23.57 -18.62 -22.75
N PHE A 171 23.45 -19.13 -21.52
CA PHE A 171 22.20 -19.12 -20.76
C PHE A 171 21.67 -17.70 -20.52
N ILE A 172 22.54 -16.77 -20.08
CA ILE A 172 22.15 -15.37 -19.84
C ILE A 172 21.65 -14.69 -21.12
N TRP A 173 22.35 -14.87 -22.25
CA TRP A 173 21.93 -14.29 -23.52
C TRP A 173 20.62 -14.86 -24.05
N GLN A 174 20.42 -16.18 -23.91
CA GLN A 174 19.15 -16.83 -24.27
C GLN A 174 18.00 -16.32 -23.40
N MET A 175 18.24 -16.14 -22.11
CA MET A 175 17.25 -15.62 -21.16
C MET A 175 16.88 -14.16 -21.45
N LEU A 176 17.87 -13.29 -21.74
CA LEU A 176 17.62 -11.88 -22.06
C LEU A 176 16.85 -11.67 -23.37
N LEU A 177 17.03 -12.56 -24.34
CA LEU A 177 16.34 -12.51 -25.62
C LEU A 177 15.01 -13.30 -25.62
N ASP A 178 14.73 -14.06 -24.56
CA ASP A 178 13.46 -14.77 -24.41
C ASP A 178 12.34 -13.75 -24.10
N PRO A 179 11.36 -13.57 -25.01
CA PRO A 179 10.25 -12.66 -24.79
C PRO A 179 9.41 -13.05 -23.56
N THR A 180 9.44 -14.33 -23.15
CA THR A 180 8.74 -14.81 -21.95
C THR A 180 9.38 -14.24 -20.69
N PHE A 181 10.70 -14.26 -20.62
CA PHE A 181 11.46 -13.67 -19.53
C PHE A 181 11.30 -12.14 -19.48
N LEU A 182 11.37 -11.47 -20.64
CA LEU A 182 11.12 -10.02 -20.73
C LEU A 182 9.69 -9.66 -20.30
N GLY A 183 8.69 -10.44 -20.72
CA GLY A 183 7.31 -10.29 -20.30
C GLY A 183 7.15 -10.45 -18.78
N LEU A 184 7.68 -11.53 -18.21
CA LEU A 184 7.61 -11.80 -16.77
C LEU A 184 8.32 -10.75 -15.93
N SER A 185 9.54 -10.36 -16.31
CA SER A 185 10.29 -9.30 -15.61
C SER A 185 9.57 -7.96 -15.69
N GLY A 186 8.97 -7.62 -16.83
CA GLY A 186 8.10 -6.44 -16.98
C GLY A 186 6.90 -6.49 -16.06
N ILE A 187 6.21 -7.63 -15.97
CA ILE A 187 5.07 -7.83 -15.05
C ILE A 187 5.52 -7.64 -13.61
N ILE A 188 6.61 -8.30 -13.17
CA ILE A 188 7.14 -8.19 -11.81
C ILE A 188 7.45 -6.73 -11.47
N PHE A 189 8.08 -6.01 -12.40
CA PHE A 189 8.42 -4.60 -12.20
C PHE A 189 7.18 -3.71 -12.07
N PHE A 190 6.26 -3.75 -13.03
CA PHE A 190 5.06 -2.91 -13.03
C PHE A 190 4.12 -3.25 -11.87
N VAL A 191 3.80 -4.53 -11.70
CA VAL A 191 2.94 -4.99 -10.59
C VAL A 191 3.60 -4.72 -9.26
N GLY A 192 4.92 -4.93 -9.15
CA GLY A 192 5.68 -4.68 -7.94
C GLY A 192 5.60 -3.21 -7.51
N ILE A 193 5.83 -2.26 -8.42
CA ILE A 193 5.73 -0.82 -8.12
C ILE A 193 4.32 -0.46 -7.65
N VAL A 194 3.29 -0.95 -8.36
CA VAL A 194 1.89 -0.65 -8.05
C VAL A 194 1.52 -1.23 -6.70
N PHE A 195 1.94 -2.46 -6.44
CA PHE A 195 1.74 -3.12 -5.17
C PHE A 195 2.42 -2.35 -4.04
N ILE A 196 3.62 -1.82 -4.24
CA ILE A 196 4.34 -1.01 -3.23
C ILE A 196 3.66 0.36 -3.00
N VAL A 197 3.13 0.99 -4.05
CA VAL A 197 2.54 2.35 -3.99
C VAL A 197 1.08 2.35 -3.53
N GLU A 198 0.32 1.29 -3.81
CA GLU A 198 -1.11 1.18 -3.50
C GLU A 198 -1.49 1.49 -2.04
N PRO A 199 -0.76 1.03 -1.00
CA PRO A 199 -1.08 1.35 0.40
C PRO A 199 -1.17 2.85 0.69
N ILE A 200 -0.32 3.66 0.04
CA ILE A 200 -0.28 5.11 0.21
C ILE A 200 -1.59 5.72 -0.26
N ILE A 201 -2.06 5.29 -1.43
CA ILE A 201 -3.29 5.78 -2.06
C ILE A 201 -4.50 5.30 -1.25
N ARG A 202 -4.49 4.03 -0.82
CA ARG A 202 -5.57 3.43 -0.05
C ARG A 202 -5.76 4.12 1.29
N VAL A 203 -4.68 4.42 2.02
CA VAL A 203 -4.74 5.11 3.31
C VAL A 203 -5.38 6.49 3.18
N ARG A 204 -5.01 7.25 2.14
CA ARG A 204 -5.62 8.56 1.84
C ARG A 204 -7.12 8.44 1.57
N LEU A 205 -7.53 7.41 0.84
CA LEU A 205 -8.94 7.14 0.57
C LEU A 205 -9.71 6.74 1.84
N ILE A 206 -9.15 5.81 2.63
CA ILE A 206 -9.75 5.33 3.88
C ILE A 206 -9.95 6.51 4.84
N VAL A 207 -8.94 7.36 5.05
CA VAL A 207 -9.07 8.53 5.93
C VAL A 207 -10.18 9.46 5.45
N ALA A 208 -10.25 9.76 4.15
CA ALA A 208 -11.31 10.60 3.60
C ALA A 208 -12.71 10.01 3.85
N PHE A 209 -12.90 8.70 3.65
CA PHE A 209 -14.14 8.02 3.98
C PHE A 209 -14.45 8.07 5.49
N HIS A 210 -13.45 7.88 6.35
CA HIS A 210 -13.65 7.92 7.80
C HIS A 210 -14.12 9.29 8.27
N ILE A 211 -13.51 10.36 7.75
CA ILE A 211 -13.94 11.73 8.03
C ILE A 211 -15.38 11.94 7.52
N SER A 212 -15.70 11.48 6.31
CA SER A 212 -17.06 11.55 5.77
C SER A 212 -18.07 10.77 6.61
N ILE A 213 -17.71 9.61 7.14
CA ILE A 213 -18.58 8.79 8.00
C ILE A 213 -18.77 9.48 9.35
N ALA A 214 -17.68 9.93 9.98
CA ALA A 214 -17.70 10.57 11.30
C ALA A 214 -18.53 11.86 11.31
N THR A 215 -18.57 12.61 10.20
CA THR A 215 -19.43 13.81 10.08
C THR A 215 -20.93 13.49 10.01
N ARG A 216 -21.32 12.27 9.61
CA ARG A 216 -22.72 11.88 9.38
C ARG A 216 -23.29 10.98 10.46
N ILE A 217 -22.48 10.09 11.02
CA ILE A 217 -22.90 9.08 11.98
C ILE A 217 -22.37 9.45 13.36
N ARG A 218 -23.28 9.77 14.29
CA ARG A 218 -22.92 10.15 15.67
C ARG A 218 -22.59 8.96 16.56
N SER A 219 -23.17 7.78 16.29
CA SER A 219 -22.93 6.56 17.08
C SER A 219 -21.61 5.88 16.70
N VAL A 220 -20.72 5.72 17.69
CA VAL A 220 -19.38 5.13 17.50
C VAL A 220 -19.43 3.70 16.93
N PRO A 221 -20.29 2.80 17.45
CA PRO A 221 -20.34 1.43 16.93
C PRO A 221 -20.78 1.36 15.46
N MET A 222 -21.72 2.20 15.05
CA MET A 222 -22.21 2.22 13.67
C MET A 222 -21.17 2.80 12.71
N ALA A 223 -20.45 3.85 13.13
CA ALA A 223 -19.37 4.41 12.34
C ALA A 223 -18.23 3.39 12.14
N LEU A 224 -17.86 2.66 13.21
CA LEU A 224 -16.88 1.56 13.12
C LEU A 224 -17.33 0.45 12.18
N LEU A 225 -18.60 0.03 12.27
CA LEU A 225 -19.17 -0.98 11.38
C LEU A 225 -19.11 -0.53 9.91
N MET A 226 -19.51 0.72 9.63
CA MET A 226 -19.44 1.29 8.28
C MET A 226 -18.00 1.38 7.77
N GLY A 227 -17.06 1.81 8.62
CA GLY A 227 -15.64 1.80 8.27
C GLY A 227 -15.15 0.39 7.93
N PHE A 228 -15.55 -0.62 8.71
CA PHE A 228 -15.17 -2.01 8.50
C PHE A 228 -15.75 -2.54 7.18
N THR A 229 -17.01 -2.22 6.88
CA THR A 229 -17.66 -2.54 5.60
C THR A 229 -16.90 -1.92 4.43
N VAL A 230 -16.51 -0.63 4.51
CA VAL A 230 -15.73 0.04 3.45
C VAL A 230 -14.38 -0.65 3.23
N ILE A 231 -13.64 -0.95 4.30
CA ILE A 231 -12.36 -1.67 4.19
C ILE A 231 -12.57 -3.05 3.56
N THR A 232 -13.60 -3.78 3.97
CA THR A 232 -13.91 -5.11 3.44
C THR A 232 -14.24 -5.05 1.95
N ILE A 233 -15.06 -4.08 1.51
CA ILE A 233 -15.38 -3.88 0.09
C ILE A 233 -14.11 -3.60 -0.72
N VAL A 234 -13.22 -2.74 -0.21
CA VAL A 234 -11.95 -2.44 -0.89
C VAL A 234 -11.09 -3.70 -1.03
N HIS A 235 -10.96 -4.52 0.01
CA HIS A 235 -10.19 -5.77 -0.06
C HIS A 235 -10.83 -6.79 -0.99
N LEU A 236 -12.16 -6.91 -1.00
CA LEU A 236 -12.87 -7.79 -1.94
C LEU A 236 -12.68 -7.33 -3.39
N ALA A 237 -12.72 -6.03 -3.66
CA ALA A 237 -12.44 -5.49 -4.98
C ALA A 237 -10.99 -5.75 -5.41
N GLN A 238 -10.02 -5.65 -4.50
CA GLN A 238 -8.62 -6.00 -4.76
C GLN A 238 -8.45 -7.49 -5.07
N LEU A 239 -9.06 -8.36 -4.27
CA LEU A 239 -9.04 -9.80 -4.51
C LEU A 239 -9.64 -10.14 -5.87
N PHE A 240 -10.79 -9.55 -6.20
CA PHE A 240 -11.43 -9.71 -7.51
C PHE A 240 -10.51 -9.27 -8.65
N LEU A 241 -9.86 -8.10 -8.54
CA LEU A 241 -8.91 -7.63 -9.54
C LEU A 241 -7.72 -8.59 -9.69
N ILE A 242 -7.13 -9.06 -8.59
CA ILE A 242 -6.01 -10.02 -8.62
C ILE A 242 -6.41 -11.32 -9.31
N VAL A 243 -7.57 -11.89 -8.97
CA VAL A 243 -8.06 -13.13 -9.58
C VAL A 243 -8.29 -12.95 -11.08
N ASN A 244 -8.93 -11.85 -11.51
CA ASN A 244 -9.15 -11.58 -12.93
C ASN A 244 -7.82 -11.40 -13.68
N LEU A 245 -6.87 -10.66 -13.10
CA LEU A 245 -5.55 -10.47 -13.68
C LEU A 245 -4.79 -11.80 -13.83
N TYR A 246 -4.93 -12.69 -12.84
CA TYR A 246 -4.35 -14.02 -12.90
C TYR A 246 -4.96 -14.89 -14.01
N VAL A 247 -6.29 -14.86 -14.17
CA VAL A 247 -6.99 -15.57 -15.26
C VAL A 247 -6.56 -15.05 -16.62
N VAL A 248 -6.47 -13.72 -16.78
CA VAL A 248 -6.00 -13.11 -18.04
C VAL A 248 -4.54 -13.48 -18.31
N TYR A 249 -3.67 -13.42 -17.29
CA TYR A 249 -2.28 -13.86 -17.40
C TYR A 249 -2.18 -15.32 -17.90
N GLN A 250 -2.94 -16.24 -17.30
CA GLN A 250 -2.99 -17.64 -17.70
C GLN A 250 -3.46 -17.82 -19.16
N ALA A 251 -4.40 -17.00 -19.61
CA ALA A 251 -4.84 -17.03 -21.01
C ALA A 251 -3.71 -16.64 -21.98
N PHE A 252 -2.89 -15.63 -21.63
CA PHE A 252 -1.74 -15.24 -22.45
C PHE A 252 -0.60 -16.27 -22.41
N THR A 253 -0.35 -16.93 -21.29
CA THR A 253 0.70 -17.96 -21.19
C THR A 253 0.35 -19.25 -21.92
N ASN A 254 -0.94 -19.60 -22.00
CA ASN A 254 -1.40 -20.85 -22.63
C ASN A 254 -1.59 -20.74 -24.16
N GLN A 255 -1.53 -19.54 -24.74
CA GLN A 255 -1.70 -19.33 -26.18
C GLN A 255 -0.38 -19.43 -26.94
N SER A 256 -0.47 -19.70 -28.25
CA SER A 256 0.68 -19.77 -29.18
C SER A 256 1.50 -18.47 -29.26
N MET A 257 0.94 -17.34 -28.82
CA MET A 257 1.65 -16.06 -28.74
C MET A 257 2.64 -15.99 -27.56
N GLY A 258 2.51 -16.86 -26.55
CA GLY A 258 3.44 -17.03 -25.43
C GLY A 258 3.99 -15.72 -24.86
N GLY A 259 5.32 -15.64 -24.74
CA GLY A 259 6.05 -14.49 -24.21
C GLY A 259 5.85 -13.19 -25.00
N VAL A 260 5.64 -13.25 -26.31
CA VAL A 260 5.43 -12.05 -27.15
C VAL A 260 4.08 -11.40 -26.81
N GLY A 261 3.04 -12.20 -26.60
CA GLY A 261 1.73 -11.73 -26.14
C GLY A 261 1.81 -11.07 -24.76
N LEU A 262 2.61 -11.64 -23.84
CA LEU A 262 2.84 -11.04 -22.52
C LEU A 262 3.52 -9.66 -22.65
N ALA A 263 4.60 -9.57 -23.41
CA ALA A 263 5.38 -8.34 -23.51
C ALA A 263 4.63 -7.21 -24.23
N LEU A 264 3.95 -7.51 -25.35
CA LEU A 264 3.34 -6.49 -26.21
C LEU A 264 1.89 -6.16 -25.87
N CYS A 265 1.15 -7.08 -25.25
CA CYS A 265 -0.28 -6.88 -24.95
C CYS A 265 -0.54 -6.81 -23.45
N PHE A 266 -0.08 -7.80 -22.68
CA PHE A 266 -0.39 -7.88 -21.26
C PHE A 266 0.28 -6.77 -20.44
N VAL A 267 1.57 -6.49 -20.65
CA VAL A 267 2.28 -5.43 -19.92
C VAL A 267 1.65 -4.04 -20.16
N PRO A 268 1.36 -3.60 -21.41
CA PRO A 268 0.65 -2.34 -21.63
C PRO A 268 -0.75 -2.31 -21.04
N LEU A 269 -1.51 -3.42 -21.13
CA LEU A 269 -2.83 -3.54 -20.50
C LEU A 269 -2.74 -3.34 -18.98
N MET A 270 -1.72 -3.93 -18.34
CA MET A 270 -1.45 -3.73 -16.92
C MET A 270 -1.17 -2.26 -16.60
N GLY A 271 -0.34 -1.59 -17.40
CA GLY A 271 -0.10 -0.16 -17.27
C GLY A 271 -1.39 0.67 -17.32
N LEU A 272 -2.30 0.35 -18.25
CA LEU A 272 -3.60 1.01 -18.37
C LEU A 272 -4.51 0.74 -17.17
N ILE A 273 -4.57 -0.50 -16.68
CA ILE A 273 -5.34 -0.87 -15.49
C ILE A 273 -4.84 -0.10 -14.26
N VAL A 274 -3.53 0.04 -14.12
CA VAL A 274 -2.91 0.79 -13.03
C VAL A 274 -3.32 2.27 -13.06
N VAL A 275 -3.24 2.89 -14.22
CA VAL A 275 -3.61 4.31 -14.39
C VAL A 275 -5.10 4.52 -14.12
N THR A 276 -5.97 3.62 -14.58
CA THR A 276 -7.42 3.71 -14.35
C THR A 276 -7.77 3.51 -12.88
N ILE A 277 -7.16 2.53 -12.20
CA ILE A 277 -7.30 2.34 -10.75
C ILE A 277 -6.85 3.60 -10.02
N TRP A 278 -5.66 4.13 -10.33
CA TRP A 278 -5.14 5.34 -9.69
C TRP A 278 -6.10 6.53 -9.86
N ALA A 279 -6.60 6.75 -11.07
CA ALA A 279 -7.57 7.81 -11.35
C ALA A 279 -8.88 7.61 -10.57
N PHE A 280 -9.37 6.37 -10.48
CA PHE A 280 -10.58 6.02 -9.74
C PHE A 280 -10.43 6.26 -8.23
N TYR A 281 -9.32 5.85 -7.62
CA TYR A 281 -9.03 6.13 -6.19
C TYR A 281 -8.97 7.64 -5.92
N ARG A 282 -8.33 8.41 -6.81
CA ARG A 282 -8.24 9.86 -6.69
C ARG A 282 -9.62 10.52 -6.78
N TRP A 283 -10.46 10.07 -7.70
CA TRP A 283 -11.83 10.55 -7.84
C TRP A 283 -12.68 10.22 -6.60
N LEU A 284 -12.63 8.98 -6.11
CA LEU A 284 -13.35 8.57 -4.90
C LEU A 284 -12.93 9.37 -3.67
N ARG A 285 -11.62 9.60 -3.48
CA ARG A 285 -11.12 10.41 -2.36
C ARG A 285 -11.68 11.82 -2.43
N LYS A 286 -11.66 12.44 -3.60
CA LYS A 286 -12.21 13.79 -3.79
C LYS A 286 -13.70 13.82 -3.46
N ALA A 287 -14.47 12.86 -3.97
CA ALA A 287 -15.91 12.76 -3.68
C ALA A 287 -16.18 12.58 -2.18
N ALA A 288 -15.40 11.76 -1.47
CA ALA A 288 -15.53 11.56 -0.03
C ALA A 288 -15.20 12.83 0.77
N LEU A 289 -14.16 13.57 0.38
CA LEU A 289 -13.80 14.85 1.02
C LEU A 289 -14.84 15.94 0.75
N ASP A 290 -15.35 16.03 -0.48
CA ASP A 290 -16.43 16.97 -0.83
C ASP A 290 -17.71 16.65 -0.04
N LEU A 291 -18.02 15.35 0.13
CA LEU A 291 -19.14 14.90 0.94
C LEU A 291 -18.98 15.28 2.42
N ALA A 292 -17.77 15.07 2.97
CA ALA A 292 -17.42 15.43 4.34
C ALA A 292 -17.46 16.94 4.58
N TYR A 293 -16.98 17.73 3.61
CA TYR A 293 -17.01 19.19 3.67
C TYR A 293 -18.45 19.70 3.73
N ASN A 294 -19.30 19.18 2.83
CA ASN A 294 -20.71 19.57 2.79
C ASN A 294 -21.44 19.20 4.08
N SER A 295 -21.26 17.98 4.62
CA SER A 295 -21.90 17.60 5.89
C SER A 295 -21.34 18.37 7.10
N ALA A 296 -20.06 18.72 7.08
CA ALA A 296 -19.41 19.40 8.20
C ALA A 296 -19.63 20.92 8.22
N PHE A 297 -19.97 21.57 7.11
CA PHE A 297 -19.99 23.04 7.06
C PHE A 297 -21.19 23.65 6.32
N ARG A 298 -21.93 22.87 5.53
CA ARG A 298 -23.15 23.36 4.90
C ARG A 298 -24.27 23.25 5.93
N GLN A 299 -24.57 24.36 6.58
CA GLN A 299 -25.74 24.50 7.42
C GLN A 299 -26.94 24.67 6.49
N ASP A 300 -27.89 23.74 6.56
CA ASP A 300 -29.29 24.01 6.22
C ASP A 300 -29.95 24.76 7.39
#